data_AF-A0A852V0C0-F1
#
_entry.id   AF-A0A852V0C0-F1
#
_cell.length_a   1.000
_cell.length_b   1.000
_cell.length_c   1.000
_cell.angle_alpha   90.00
_cell.angle_beta   90.00
_cell.angle_gamma   90.00
#
_symmetry.space_group_name_H-M   'P 1'
#
loop_
_entity.id
_entity.type
_entity.pdbx_description
1 polymer ?
#
loop_
_entity_poly.entity_id
_entity_poly.type
_entity_poly.pdbx_seq_one_letter_code
_entity_poly.pdbx_strand_id
1 'polypeptide(L)'
;MTAVGTTTWAIPEGYIPSGGTGPEPEMLSHETACILNAADEDAHVEITLYFADREPAGPYRVTVPARRTVHQRFNDLTDPEPVPRDTPYASVIRSDVPVVVQHTRLDSRQAENALLSTIAHPT
;
A
#
# COMPACT_ATOMS: atom_id res chain seq x y z
N MET A 1 -24.00 7.05 -8.88
CA MET A 1 -22.88 8.03 -8.83
C MET A 1 -21.89 7.67 -9.91
N THR A 2 -21.17 8.63 -10.48
CA THR A 2 -20.04 8.34 -11.38
C THR A 2 -18.96 7.61 -10.59
N ALA A 3 -18.42 6.52 -11.12
CA ALA A 3 -17.34 5.80 -10.48
C ALA A 3 -16.09 6.69 -10.37
N VAL A 4 -15.50 6.79 -9.18
CA VAL A 4 -14.30 7.59 -8.91
C VAL A 4 -13.11 6.65 -8.82
N GLY A 5 -12.07 6.88 -9.63
CA GLY A 5 -10.84 6.08 -9.64
C GLY A 5 -10.76 5.09 -10.80
N THR A 6 -9.91 4.06 -10.65
CA THR A 6 -9.72 2.96 -11.60
C THR A 6 -9.58 1.64 -10.84
N THR A 7 -9.65 0.52 -11.56
CA THR A 7 -9.54 -0.84 -11.00
C THR A 7 -8.11 -1.35 -10.93
N THR A 8 -7.12 -0.63 -11.50
CA THR A 8 -5.70 -1.03 -11.45
C THR A 8 -4.79 0.17 -11.19
N TRP A 9 -3.91 0.02 -10.21
CA TRP A 9 -2.92 1.03 -9.81
C TRP A 9 -1.54 0.40 -9.69
N ALA A 10 -0.51 1.17 -10.02
CA ALA A 10 0.89 0.79 -9.84
C ALA A 10 1.62 1.79 -8.94
N ILE A 11 2.37 1.26 -7.97
CA ILE A 11 3.30 2.03 -7.15
C ILE A 11 4.71 1.48 -7.46
N PRO A 12 5.56 2.24 -8.17
CA PRO A 12 6.88 1.77 -8.59
C PRO A 12 7.92 1.83 -7.47
N GLU A 13 7.52 2.17 -6.25
CA GLU A 13 8.41 2.33 -5.11
C GLU A 13 7.87 1.60 -3.88
N GLY A 14 8.79 1.04 -3.10
CA GLY A 14 8.51 0.22 -1.94
C GLY A 14 9.78 -0.16 -1.16
N TYR A 15 9.84 0.17 0.13
CA TYR A 15 10.94 -0.14 1.04
C TYR A 15 10.51 0.10 2.49
N ILE A 16 10.57 -0.95 3.33
CA ILE A 16 10.33 -0.85 4.78
C ILE A 16 11.67 -0.99 5.52
N PRO A 17 12.21 0.09 6.12
CA PRO A 17 13.42 0.00 6.94
C PRO A 17 13.22 -0.93 8.15
N SER A 18 14.24 -1.71 8.52
CA SER A 18 14.19 -2.52 9.75
C SER A 18 14.19 -1.70 11.04
N GLY A 19 14.77 -0.49 11.00
CA GLY A 19 14.83 0.44 12.13
C GLY A 19 13.83 1.60 12.07
N GLY A 20 13.61 2.24 13.22
CA GLY A 20 12.81 3.45 13.37
C GLY A 20 13.13 4.15 14.69
N THR A 21 12.66 5.39 14.86
CA THR A 21 12.78 6.14 16.12
C THR A 21 11.40 6.64 16.56
N GLY A 22 11.13 6.64 17.87
CA GLY A 22 9.87 7.11 18.45
C GLY A 22 8.96 5.97 18.95
N PRO A 23 7.74 6.30 19.43
CA PRO A 23 6.80 5.33 19.96
C PRO A 23 6.25 4.40 18.87
N GLU A 24 6.22 3.09 19.16
CA GLU A 24 5.52 2.10 18.35
C GLU A 24 4.04 1.99 18.77
N PRO A 25 3.10 1.76 17.84
CA PRO A 25 3.28 1.48 16.41
C PRO A 25 3.22 2.73 15.49
N GLU A 26 3.03 3.92 16.03
CA GLU A 26 2.79 5.15 15.24
C GLU A 26 4.03 5.57 14.45
N MET A 27 5.21 5.47 15.07
CA MET A 27 6.48 5.86 14.49
C MET A 27 7.30 4.69 13.98
N LEU A 28 6.74 3.47 13.92
CA LEU A 28 7.41 2.37 13.23
C LEU A 28 7.49 2.72 11.73
N SER A 29 8.66 2.60 11.12
CA SER A 29 8.81 2.87 9.68
C SER A 29 7.87 1.96 8.89
N HIS A 30 7.08 2.56 8.01
CA HIS A 30 6.06 1.84 7.25
C HIS A 30 5.74 2.51 5.94
N GLU A 31 5.20 1.70 5.04
CA GLU A 31 4.57 2.17 3.81
C GLU A 31 3.08 1.90 3.87
N THR A 32 2.30 2.76 3.24
CA THR A 32 0.85 2.64 3.21
C THR A 32 0.31 2.85 1.80
N ALA A 33 -0.58 1.95 1.38
CA ALA A 33 -1.54 2.23 0.33
C ALA A 33 -2.81 2.79 0.98
N CYS A 34 -3.02 4.10 0.87
CA CYS A 34 -4.25 4.76 1.26
C CYS A 34 -5.27 4.57 0.14
N ILE A 35 -6.30 3.75 0.37
CA ILE A 35 -7.28 3.34 -0.63
C ILE A 35 -8.64 3.94 -0.28
N LEU A 36 -9.21 4.74 -1.19
CA LEU A 36 -10.57 5.24 -1.10
C LEU A 36 -11.49 4.45 -2.03
N ASN A 37 -12.50 3.81 -1.46
CA ASN A 37 -13.65 3.27 -2.17
C ASN A 37 -14.83 4.23 -2.04
N ALA A 38 -15.11 4.99 -3.09
CA ALA A 38 -16.27 5.90 -3.15
C ALA A 38 -17.53 5.25 -3.75
N ALA A 39 -17.46 3.97 -4.12
CA ALA A 39 -18.59 3.22 -4.69
C ALA A 39 -19.56 2.74 -3.60
N ASP A 40 -20.73 2.29 -4.04
CA ASP A 40 -21.79 1.74 -3.18
C ASP A 40 -21.61 0.23 -2.90
N GLU A 41 -20.59 -0.39 -3.49
CA GLU A 41 -20.21 -1.80 -3.36
C GLU A 41 -18.87 -1.93 -2.61
N ASP A 42 -18.67 -3.04 -1.89
CA ASP A 42 -17.39 -3.35 -1.25
C ASP A 42 -16.33 -3.64 -2.33
N ALA A 43 -15.14 -3.08 -2.15
CA ALA A 43 -14.02 -3.29 -3.05
C ALA A 43 -13.15 -4.45 -2.53
N HIS A 44 -13.02 -5.50 -3.31
CA HIS A 44 -12.09 -6.61 -3.09
C HIS A 44 -10.78 -6.29 -3.79
N VAL A 45 -9.79 -5.88 -3.00
CA VAL A 45 -8.49 -5.43 -3.48
C VAL A 45 -7.47 -6.57 -3.39
N GLU A 46 -6.74 -6.79 -4.47
CA GLU A 46 -5.59 -7.70 -4.55
C GLU A 46 -4.31 -6.90 -4.77
N ILE A 47 -3.34 -7.03 -3.87
CA ILE A 47 -2.02 -6.40 -3.97
C ILE A 47 -1.01 -7.47 -4.37
N THR A 48 -0.14 -7.17 -5.34
CA THR A 48 0.98 -8.02 -5.76
C THR A 48 2.26 -7.22 -5.64
N LEU A 49 3.27 -7.77 -4.96
CA LEU A 49 4.59 -7.17 -4.79
C LEU A 49 5.57 -7.74 -5.81
N TYR A 50 6.37 -6.88 -6.43
CA TYR A 50 7.41 -7.23 -7.39
C TYR A 50 8.78 -6.90 -6.80
N PHE A 51 9.73 -7.80 -6.98
CA PHE A 51 11.08 -7.67 -6.42
C PHE A 51 12.12 -7.62 -7.54
N ALA A 52 13.32 -7.13 -7.23
CA ALA A 52 14.39 -7.02 -8.20
C ALA A 52 15.07 -8.36 -8.54
N ASP A 53 15.00 -9.34 -7.63
CA ASP A 53 15.84 -10.55 -7.62
C ASP A 53 15.04 -11.85 -7.46
N ARG A 54 13.71 -11.79 -7.40
CA ARG A 54 12.82 -12.95 -7.27
C ARG A 54 11.43 -12.71 -7.84
N GLU A 55 10.67 -13.80 -7.95
CA GLU A 55 9.28 -13.77 -8.42
C GLU A 55 8.36 -12.93 -7.52
N PRO A 56 7.25 -12.38 -8.07
CA PRO A 56 6.29 -11.60 -7.31
C PRO A 56 5.62 -12.38 -6.16
N ALA A 57 5.25 -11.66 -5.09
CA ALA A 57 4.46 -12.20 -3.99
C ALA A 57 3.02 -11.66 -4.03
N GLY A 58 2.06 -12.54 -3.77
CA GLY A 58 0.64 -12.20 -3.71
C GLY A 58 -0.26 -13.30 -4.28
N PRO A 59 -1.55 -13.01 -4.46
CA PRO A 59 -2.21 -11.76 -4.09
C PRO A 59 -2.42 -11.65 -2.57
N TYR A 60 -2.04 -10.51 -2.01
CA TYR A 60 -2.48 -10.08 -0.70
C TYR A 60 -3.90 -9.50 -0.82
N ARG A 61 -4.82 -9.93 0.04
CA ARG A 61 -6.25 -9.56 -0.07
C ARG A 61 -6.66 -8.56 0.99
N VAL A 62 -7.31 -7.49 0.55
CA VAL A 62 -7.82 -6.41 1.40
C VAL A 62 -9.23 -6.06 0.94
N THR A 63 -10.18 -5.95 1.88
CA THR A 63 -11.52 -5.42 1.56
C THR A 63 -11.61 -3.96 1.99
N VAL A 64 -12.02 -3.08 1.08
CA VAL A 64 -12.35 -1.69 1.39
C VAL A 64 -13.86 -1.53 1.28
N PRO A 65 -14.60 -1.42 2.41
CA PRO A 65 -16.05 -1.40 2.36
C PRO A 65 -16.60 -0.22 1.52
N ALA A 66 -17.85 -0.36 1.05
CA ALA A 66 -18.55 0.68 0.32
C ALA A 66 -18.50 2.04 1.06
N ARG A 67 -18.14 3.10 0.34
CA ARG A 67 -18.05 4.48 0.86
C ARG A 67 -17.09 4.60 2.06
N ARG A 68 -15.94 3.92 2.03
CA ARG A 68 -14.91 3.94 3.09
C ARG A 68 -13.50 4.13 2.54
N THR A 69 -12.59 4.45 3.45
CA THR A 69 -11.14 4.45 3.22
C THR A 69 -10.47 3.39 4.09
N VAL A 70 -9.40 2.78 3.57
CA VAL A 70 -8.50 1.90 4.32
C VAL A 70 -7.07 2.37 4.09
N HIS A 71 -6.32 2.49 5.17
CA HIS A 71 -4.88 2.78 5.15
C HIS A 71 -4.14 1.47 5.33
N GLN A 72 -3.90 0.75 4.24
CA GLN A 72 -3.23 -0.55 4.30
C GLN A 72 -1.73 -0.36 4.45
N ARG A 73 -1.18 -0.64 5.64
CA ARG A 73 0.27 -0.69 5.82
C ARG A 73 0.82 -1.95 5.15
N PHE A 74 1.90 -1.83 4.40
CA PHE A 74 2.56 -2.99 3.80
C PHE A 74 3.18 -3.89 4.88
N ASN A 75 3.57 -3.33 6.02
CA ASN A 75 4.07 -4.07 7.19
C ASN A 75 3.05 -5.09 7.74
N ASP A 76 1.76 -4.83 7.55
CA ASP A 76 0.68 -5.66 8.09
C ASP A 76 0.26 -6.78 7.12
N LEU A 77 0.84 -6.80 5.90
CA LEU A 77 0.61 -7.84 4.90
C LEU A 77 1.44 -9.08 5.26
N THR A 78 0.76 -10.18 5.57
CA THR A 78 1.39 -11.40 6.12
C THR A 78 1.03 -12.70 5.39
N ASP A 79 0.01 -12.68 4.52
CA ASP A 79 -0.47 -13.82 3.72
C ASP A 79 -0.51 -13.38 2.25
N PRO A 80 0.24 -14.03 1.33
CA PRO A 80 0.87 -15.36 1.43
C PRO A 80 2.17 -15.42 2.25
N GLU A 81 2.85 -14.29 2.43
CA GLU A 81 4.06 -14.20 3.25
C GLU A 81 4.29 -12.75 3.73
N PRO A 82 4.99 -12.53 4.86
CA PRO A 82 5.33 -11.19 5.32
C PRO A 82 6.15 -10.40 4.31
N VAL A 83 5.87 -9.09 4.19
CA VAL A 83 6.68 -8.20 3.35
C VAL A 83 8.09 -8.09 3.93
N PRO A 84 9.15 -8.36 3.13
CA PRO A 84 10.51 -8.31 3.62
C PRO A 84 10.91 -6.87 3.95
N ARG A 85 11.60 -6.70 5.09
CA ARG A 85 12.25 -5.42 5.45
C ARG A 85 13.57 -5.26 4.70
N ASP A 86 14.04 -4.02 4.63
CA ASP A 86 15.28 -3.62 3.96
C ASP A 86 15.45 -4.14 2.52
N THR A 87 14.32 -4.31 1.83
CA THR A 87 14.27 -4.88 0.49
C THR A 87 13.47 -3.92 -0.41
N PRO A 88 14.03 -3.48 -1.55
CA PRO A 88 13.28 -2.70 -2.52
C PRO A 88 12.23 -3.57 -3.22
N TYR A 89 11.03 -3.05 -3.36
CA TYR A 89 9.94 -3.68 -4.10
C TYR A 89 9.07 -2.63 -4.81
N ALA A 90 8.22 -3.08 -5.72
CA ALA A 90 7.13 -2.30 -6.30
C ALA A 90 5.81 -3.04 -6.07
N SER A 91 4.67 -2.38 -6.28
CA SER A 91 3.37 -3.03 -6.14
C SER A 91 2.38 -2.71 -7.24
N VAL A 92 1.55 -3.70 -7.57
CA VAL A 92 0.35 -3.53 -8.38
C VAL A 92 -0.86 -3.84 -7.50
N ILE A 93 -1.84 -2.96 -7.54
CA ILE A 93 -3.07 -3.02 -6.74
C ILE A 93 -4.24 -3.11 -7.70
N ARG A 94 -4.99 -4.21 -7.63
CA ARG A 94 -6.19 -4.47 -8.44
C ARG A 94 -7.43 -4.47 -7.57
N SER A 95 -8.54 -3.97 -8.09
CA SER A 95 -9.84 -4.00 -7.43
C SER A 95 -10.92 -4.38 -8.44
N ASP A 96 -11.96 -5.05 -7.97
CA ASP A 96 -13.16 -5.36 -8.73
C ASP A 96 -14.06 -4.13 -9.01
N VAL A 97 -13.94 -3.06 -8.22
CA VAL A 97 -14.60 -1.77 -8.44
C VAL A 97 -13.58 -0.62 -8.49
N PRO A 98 -13.90 0.52 -9.13
CA PRO A 98 -12.98 1.66 -9.15
C PRO A 98 -12.69 2.21 -7.76
N VAL A 99 -11.40 2.30 -7.43
CA VAL A 99 -10.88 2.89 -6.19
C VAL A 99 -9.84 3.96 -6.52
N VAL A 100 -9.51 4.81 -5.56
CA VAL A 100 -8.37 5.74 -5.64
C VAL A 100 -7.27 5.28 -4.70
N VAL A 101 -6.02 5.31 -5.17
CA VAL A 101 -4.86 4.89 -4.37
C VAL A 101 -3.82 6.00 -4.27
N GLN A 102 -3.44 6.32 -3.04
CA GLN A 102 -2.31 7.18 -2.71
C GLN A 102 -1.26 6.37 -1.96
N HIS A 103 0.00 6.52 -2.37
CA HIS A 103 1.15 5.95 -1.66
C HIS A 103 1.65 6.94 -0.61
N THR A 104 1.91 6.47 0.60
CA THR A 104 2.66 7.20 1.62
C THR A 104 3.75 6.33 2.22
N ARG A 105 4.88 6.95 2.58
CA ARG A 105 5.93 6.33 3.38
C ARG A 105 6.22 7.20 4.59
N LEU A 106 6.31 6.54 5.76
CA LEU A 106 6.94 7.08 6.95
C LEU A 106 8.25 6.35 7.19
N ASP A 107 9.38 7.03 7.04
CA ASP A 107 10.71 6.55 7.44
C ASP A 107 11.17 7.30 8.70
N SER A 108 10.98 6.70 9.86
CA SER A 108 11.25 7.37 11.14
C SER A 108 12.72 7.29 11.56
N ARG A 109 13.64 6.83 10.72
CA ARG A 109 15.07 6.79 11.06
C ARG A 109 15.66 8.19 11.28
N GLN A 110 15.09 9.20 10.61
CA GLN A 110 15.44 10.61 10.79
C GLN A 110 14.17 11.47 10.76
N ALA A 111 13.91 12.21 11.84
CA ALA A 111 12.69 13.02 11.98
C ALA A 111 12.52 14.08 10.86
N GLU A 112 13.62 14.56 10.30
CA GLU A 112 13.68 15.70 9.38
C GLU A 112 13.23 15.32 7.94
N ASN A 113 13.28 14.03 7.58
CA ASN A 113 13.02 13.52 6.22
C ASN A 113 11.95 12.42 6.19
N ALA A 114 11.08 12.39 7.21
CA ALA A 114 10.34 11.17 7.51
C ALA A 114 9.20 10.84 6.54
N LEU A 115 8.69 11.79 5.75
CA LEU A 115 7.45 11.62 5.00
C LEU A 115 7.61 11.83 3.49
N LEU A 116 7.08 10.88 2.73
CA LEU A 116 6.87 10.99 1.28
C LEU A 116 5.43 10.59 0.93
N SER A 117 4.85 11.23 -0.07
CA SER A 117 3.62 10.76 -0.71
C SER A 117 3.54 11.09 -2.19
N THR A 118 2.87 10.22 -2.94
CA THR A 118 2.46 10.45 -4.33
C THR A 118 1.13 9.74 -4.60
N ILE A 119 0.36 10.22 -5.58
CA ILE A 119 -0.72 9.43 -6.17
C ILE A 119 -0.08 8.23 -6.88
N ALA A 120 -0.68 7.05 -6.71
CA ALA A 120 -0.27 5.86 -7.46
C ALA A 120 -0.58 6.06 -8.95
N HIS A 121 0.15 5.40 -9.84
CA HIS A 121 -0.12 5.53 -11.28
C HIS A 121 -1.38 4.74 -11.66
N PRO A 122 -2.46 5.38 -12.17
CA PRO A 122 -3.62 4.65 -12.67
C PRO A 122 -3.26 3.96 -14.00
N THR A 123 -3.56 2.67 -14.13
CA THR A 123 -3.22 1.86 -15.32
C THR A 123 -4.48 1.29 -15.97
#